data_AF-A0A352GHD1-F1
#
_entry.id   AF-A0A352GHD1-F1
#
_cell.length_a   1.000
_cell.length_b   1.000
_cell.length_c   1.000
_cell.angle_alpha   90.00
_cell.angle_beta   90.00
_cell.angle_gamma   90.00
#
_symmetry.space_group_name_H-M   'P 1'
#
loop_
_entity.id
_entity.type
_entity.pdbx_description
1 polymer ?
#
loop_
_entity_poly.entity_id
_entity_poly.type
_entity_poly.pdbx_seq_one_letter_code
_entity_poly.pdbx_strand_id
1 'polypeptide(L)' 'MAVKLDEPLGRVAYVNARILDPTEGWDGPGGVLTDGEKIVAAGPGLFDAGRPEDAKIVDCQGACLAPGLI' A
#
# COMPACT_ATOMS: atom_id res chain seq x y z
N MET A 1 -19.19 -11.64 -9.14
CA MET A 1 -18.63 -10.99 -10.35
C MET A 1 -17.21 -10.58 -10.03
N ALA A 2 -16.21 -11.13 -10.74
CA ALA A 2 -14.86 -10.60 -10.68
C ALA A 2 -14.79 -9.41 -11.65
N VAL A 3 -14.44 -8.22 -11.15
CA VAL A 3 -14.18 -7.08 -12.01
C VAL A 3 -12.93 -7.42 -12.81
N LYS A 4 -13.09 -7.65 -14.11
CA LYS A 4 -11.97 -7.85 -15.03
C LYS A 4 -11.40 -6.47 -15.30
N LEU A 5 -10.21 -6.18 -14.78
CA LEU A 5 -9.50 -4.94 -15.08
C LEU A 5 -8.87 -5.10 -16.46
N ASP A 6 -9.26 -4.21 -17.38
CA ASP A 6 -8.87 -4.23 -18.80
C ASP A 6 -7.38 -3.84 -18.99
N GLU A 7 -6.82 -3.14 -18.00
CA GLU A 7 -5.40 -2.80 -17.91
C GLU A 7 -4.70 -3.64 -16.83
N PRO A 8 -3.43 -4.06 -17.05
CA PRO A 8 -2.64 -4.68 -16.01
C PRO A 8 -2.59 -3.72 -14.82
N LEU A 9 -2.98 -4.23 -13.65
CA LEU A 9 -2.84 -3.51 -12.39
C LEU A 9 -1.34 -3.25 -12.16
N GLY A 10 -0.88 -2.08 -12.58
CA GLY A 10 0.50 -1.63 -12.36
C GLY A 10 0.79 -1.42 -10.89
N ARG A 11 2.00 -0.95 -10.59
CA ARG A 11 2.38 -0.72 -9.19
C ARG A 11 1.62 0.47 -8.60
N VAL A 12 1.23 0.36 -7.34
CA VAL A 12 0.62 1.45 -6.57
C VAL A 12 1.35 1.60 -5.24
N ALA A 13 1.86 2.80 -4.98
CA ALA A 13 2.51 3.15 -3.73
C ALA A 13 1.58 4.01 -2.88
N TYR A 14 1.07 3.44 -1.79
CA TYR A 14 0.32 4.12 -0.75
C TYR A 14 1.31 4.73 0.24
N VAL A 15 1.50 6.05 0.18
CA VAL A 15 2.48 6.78 1.00
C VAL A 15 1.80 7.52 2.14
N ASN A 16 2.56 7.86 3.19
CA ASN A 16 2.08 8.60 4.36
C ASN A 16 0.83 7.96 5.00
N ALA A 17 0.74 6.64 5.06
CA ALA A 17 -0.37 5.94 5.71
C ALA A 17 -0.08 5.72 7.20
N ARG A 18 -1.12 5.48 8.00
CA ARG A 18 -1.02 4.75 9.26
C ARG A 18 -1.41 3.30 8.99
N ILE A 19 -0.44 2.40 9.05
CA ILE A 19 -0.63 0.97 8.78
C ILE A 19 -1.20 0.30 10.03
N LEU A 20 -2.26 -0.49 9.85
CA LEU A 20 -2.70 -1.47 10.83
C LEU A 20 -2.36 -2.88 10.33
N ASP A 21 -1.31 -3.48 10.88
CA ASP A 21 -0.89 -4.84 10.57
C ASP A 21 -1.19 -5.78 11.75
N PRO A 22 -2.23 -6.62 11.66
CA PRO A 22 -2.57 -7.56 12.72
C PRO A 22 -1.59 -8.74 12.84
N THR A 23 -0.81 -9.04 11.79
CA THR A 23 0.15 -10.16 11.80
C THR A 23 1.38 -9.78 12.61
N GLU A 24 1.95 -8.61 12.31
CA GLU A 24 3.15 -8.10 12.98
C GLU A 24 2.81 -7.31 14.25
N GLY A 25 1.53 -7.05 14.53
CA GLY A 25 1.07 -6.24 15.65
C GLY A 25 1.47 -4.76 15.53
N TRP A 26 1.65 -4.28 14.30
CA TRP A 26 2.11 -2.93 14.02
C TRP A 26 0.93 -1.97 13.83
N ASP A 27 0.98 -0.86 14.55
CA ASP A 27 0.07 0.27 14.41
C ASP A 27 0.89 1.55 14.40
N GLY A 28 1.09 2.13 13.21
CA GLY A 28 1.91 3.32 13.10
C GLY A 28 2.13 3.80 11.67
N PRO A 29 2.89 4.89 11.51
CA PRO A 29 3.20 5.46 10.20
C PRO A 29 3.92 4.46 9.29
N GLY A 30 3.60 4.49 8.00
CA GLY A 30 4.25 3.66 7.00
C GLY A 30 3.67 3.81 5.61
N GLY A 31 3.91 2.80 4.78
CA GLY A 31 3.37 2.73 3.44
C GLY A 31 3.18 1.30 2.97
N VAL A 32 2.50 1.14 1.84
CA VAL A 32 2.28 -0.13 1.15
C VAL A 32 2.61 0.03 -0.31
N LEU A 33 3.34 -0.91 -0.88
CA LEU A 33 3.53 -1.05 -2.30
C LEU A 33 2.77 -2.29 -2.78
N THR A 34 1.88 -2.11 -3.74
CA THR A 34 1.21 -3.20 -4.44
C THR A 34 1.75 -3.34 -5.85
N ASP A 35 1.74 -4.56 -6.34
CA ASP A 35 1.94 -4.90 -7.74
C ASP A 35 0.80 -5.83 -8.13
N GLY A 36 -0.11 -5.35 -8.96
CA GLY A 36 -1.30 -6.14 -9.24
C GLY A 36 -2.24 -6.26 -8.05
N GLU A 37 -2.64 -7.51 -7.82
CA GLU A 37 -3.47 -7.95 -6.70
C GLU A 37 -2.63 -8.32 -5.46
N LYS A 38 -1.32 -8.05 -5.47
CA LYS A 38 -0.39 -8.46 -4.41
C LYS A 38 0.21 -7.27 -3.70
N ILE A 39 0.33 -7.36 -2.39
CA ILE A 39 1.19 -6.49 -1.59
C ILE A 39 2.62 -7.03 -1.72
N VAL A 40 3.54 -6.23 -2.27
CA VAL A 40 4.95 -6.61 -2.44
C VAL A 40 5.84 -6.07 -1.33
N ALA A 41 5.42 -5.01 -0.66
CA ALA A 41 6.05 -4.49 0.55
C ALA A 41 5.06 -3.66 1.38
N ALA A 42 5.19 -3.70 2.69
CA ALA A 42 4.42 -2.89 3.63
C ALA A 42 5.27 -2.63 4.88
N GLY A 43 5.12 -1.44 5.48
CA GLY A 43 5.76 -1.14 6.76
C GLY A 43 6.26 0.29 6.90
N PRO A 44 6.93 0.59 8.04
CA PRO A 44 7.51 1.90 8.31
C PRO A 44 8.68 2.20 7.37
N GLY A 45 8.86 3.47 7.02
CA GLY A 45 10.01 3.97 6.26
C GLY A 45 10.17 3.41 4.84
N LEU A 46 9.17 2.70 4.31
CA LEU A 46 9.23 2.01 3.01
C LEU A 46 9.63 2.92 1.85
N PHE A 47 9.34 4.22 1.95
CA PHE A 47 9.58 5.21 0.91
C PHE A 47 10.55 6.34 1.32
N ASP A 48 11.29 6.19 2.42
CA ASP A 48 12.22 7.22 2.91
C ASP A 48 13.41 7.42 1.96
N ALA A 49 13.84 6.36 1.27
CA ALA A 49 14.90 6.40 0.27
C ALA A 49 14.42 6.85 -1.12
N GLY A 50 13.11 7.09 -1.30
CA GLY A 50 12.52 7.45 -2.58
C GLY A 50 11.29 6.60 -2.93
N ARG A 51 10.47 7.14 -3.84
CA ARG A 51 9.25 6.49 -4.34
C ARG A 51 9.55 5.82 -5.69
N PRO A 52 8.94 4.67 -6.00
CA PRO A 52 9.11 4.04 -7.31
C PRO A 52 8.57 4.96 -8.42
N GLU A 53 9.35 5.12 -9.48
CA GLU A 53 9.00 5.93 -10.65
C GLU A 53 7.91 5.27 -11.52
N ASP A 54 7.82 3.94 -11.46
CA ASP A 54 6.87 3.10 -12.19
C ASP A 54 5.58 2.83 -11.40
N ALA A 55 5.38 3.48 -10.25
CA ALA A 55 4.20 3.31 -9.42
C ALA A 55 3.28 4.53 -9.44
N LYS A 56 1.97 4.26 -9.48
CA LYS A 56 0.95 5.26 -9.15
C LYS A 56 1.08 5.62 -7.66
N ILE A 57 1.29 6.90 -7.37
CA ILE A 57 1.38 7.36 -5.98
C ILE A 57 -0.01 7.72 -5.46
N VAL A 58 -0.36 7.16 -4.29
CA VAL A 58 -1.55 7.51 -3.52
C VAL A 58 -1.08 8.05 -2.17
N ASP A 59 -1.22 9.36 -1.97
CA ASP A 59 -0.94 9.98 -0.68
C ASP A 59 -2.12 9.78 0.27
N CYS A 60 -1.88 9.02 1.34
CA CYS A 60 -2.89 8.67 2.33
C CYS A 60 -3.08 9.75 3.40
N GLN A 61 -2.19 10.75 3.49
CA GLN A 61 -2.33 11.90 4.41
C GLN A 61 -2.56 11.52 5.88
N GLY A 62 -1.94 10.43 6.35
CA GLY A 62 -2.09 9.89 7.69
C GLY A 62 -3.34 9.02 7.89
N ALA A 63 -4.13 8.79 6.85
CA ALA A 63 -5.29 7.91 6.91
C ALA A 63 -4.88 6.48 7.27
N CYS A 64 -5.82 5.79 7.91
CA CYS A 64 -5.69 4.40 8.29
C CYS A 64 -5.74 3.50 7.06
N LEU A 65 -4.70 2.67 6.87
CA LEU A 65 -4.65 1.63 5.87
C LEU A 65 -4.67 0.27 6.58
N ALA A 66 -5.75 -0.47 6.38
CA ALA A 66 -6.01 -1.73 7.06
C ALA A 66 -6.38 -2.83 6.05
N PRO A 67 -6.21 -4.11 6.40
CA PRO A 67 -6.81 -5.21 5.66
C PRO A 67 -8.32 -5.02 5.50
N GLY A 68 -8.87 -5.58 4.41
CA GLY A 68 -10.32 -5.60 4.20
C GLY A 68 -11.02 -6.34 5.34
N LEU A 69 -12.14 -5.78 5.81
CA LEU A 69 -12.98 -6.43 6.82
C LEU A 69 -13.65 -7.67 6.22
N ILE A 70 -13.74 -8.74 7.02
CA ILE A 70 -14.46 -9.98 6.70
C ILE A 70 -15.67 -10.16 7.60
#